data_AF-A0AAF0R651-F1
#
_entry.id   AF-A0AAF0R651-F1
#
_cell.length_a   1.000
_cell.length_b   1.000
_cell.length_c   1.000
_cell.angle_alpha   90.00
_cell.angle_beta   90.00
_cell.angle_gamma   90.00
#
_symmetry.space_group_name_H-M   'P 1'
#
loop_
_entity.id
_entity.type
_entity.pdbx_description
1 polymer ?
#
loop_
_entity_poly.entity_id
_entity_poly.type
_entity_poly.pdbx_seq_one_letter_code
_entity_poly.pdbx_strand_id
1 'polypeptide(L)'
;MDKGGRGKVYQEMERNAMTIFLLFGYPAEKTSILSDLIRKTNAQEMKWIIMIILKDLKLGISEKSIFHEFHPDAEDLFNVTCDLKLVCEKLRDRSQRHKRQDIEVGKPVRPQLALRVSNASAAWKKLYGKEVVVECKFDGDRIQIHKNNSELNFFSRNFLDHQEYAHGMSDVITQNILADKCILDGEMLVWDASINRFAEFGSNQEIAKAAREGLDSDRQLCCILFVSTMFSKFGSSAGNECVNVSDACP
;
A
#
# COMPACT_ATOMS: atom_id res chain seq x y z
N MET A 1 -3.91 38.25 -23.37
CA MET A 1 -4.13 37.06 -22.52
C MET A 1 -2.77 36.54 -22.10
N ASP A 2 -2.40 36.84 -20.86
CA ASP A 2 -1.07 36.64 -20.30
C ASP A 2 -0.78 35.14 -20.07
N LYS A 3 0.28 34.63 -20.69
CA LYS A 3 0.75 33.24 -20.52
C LYS A 3 1.60 33.07 -19.25
N GLY A 4 1.95 34.15 -18.54
CA GLY A 4 2.81 34.14 -17.34
C GLY A 4 2.11 33.78 -16.02
N GLY A 5 0.78 33.85 -15.94
CA GLY A 5 0.03 33.59 -14.71
C GLY A 5 -0.19 32.12 -14.34
N ARG A 6 -0.23 31.22 -15.33
CA ARG A 6 -0.64 29.81 -15.12
C ARG A 6 0.36 28.97 -14.30
N GLY A 7 1.65 29.28 -14.38
CA GLY A 7 2.67 28.57 -13.59
C GLY A 7 2.67 28.90 -12.10
N LYS A 8 2.22 30.12 -11.73
CA LYS A 8 2.19 30.57 -10.33
C LYS A 8 1.13 29.84 -9.52
N VAL A 9 -0.03 29.54 -10.10
CA VAL A 9 -1.12 28.84 -9.41
C VAL A 9 -0.73 27.40 -9.07
N TYR A 10 -0.04 26.67 -9.97
CA TYR A 10 0.44 25.32 -9.68
C TYR A 10 1.51 25.30 -8.58
N GLN A 11 2.49 26.20 -8.63
CA GLN A 11 3.51 26.30 -7.57
C GLN A 11 2.92 26.74 -6.23
N GLU A 12 1.92 27.62 -6.24
CA GLU A 12 1.19 28.02 -5.04
C GLU A 12 0.30 26.88 -4.53
N MET A 13 -0.32 26.09 -5.42
CA MET A 13 -1.06 24.89 -5.06
C MET A 13 -0.13 23.80 -4.51
N GLU A 14 1.08 23.59 -5.03
CA GLU A 14 2.03 22.64 -4.44
C GLU A 14 2.48 23.10 -3.04
N ARG A 15 2.82 24.39 -2.89
CA ARG A 15 3.14 24.99 -1.58
C ARG A 15 1.97 24.83 -0.61
N ASN A 16 0.77 25.23 -1.03
CA ASN A 16 -0.40 25.26 -0.17
C ASN A 16 -1.05 23.88 -0.01
N ALA A 17 -0.88 22.93 -0.92
CA ALA A 17 -1.40 21.57 -0.77
C ALA A 17 -0.66 20.85 0.35
N MET A 18 0.67 21.02 0.43
CA MET A 18 1.43 20.57 1.60
C MET A 18 0.95 21.27 2.87
N THR A 19 0.76 22.59 2.86
CA THR A 19 0.25 23.32 4.04
C THR A 19 -1.17 22.90 4.44
N ILE A 20 -2.10 22.75 3.50
CA ILE A 20 -3.48 22.31 3.74
C ILE A 20 -3.50 20.86 4.27
N PHE A 21 -2.61 20.00 3.76
CA PHE A 21 -2.44 18.63 4.22
C PHE A 21 -1.79 18.55 5.62
N LEU A 22 -0.80 19.39 5.90
CA LEU A 22 -0.13 19.49 7.21
C LEU A 22 -1.03 20.11 8.29
N LEU A 23 -2.03 20.90 7.90
CA LEU A 23 -2.96 21.54 8.83
C LEU A 23 -4.15 20.67 9.25
N PHE A 24 -4.11 19.36 9.01
CA PHE A 24 -5.04 18.38 9.60
C PHE A 24 -4.93 18.38 11.14
N GLY A 25 -5.48 19.42 11.79
CA GLY A 25 -5.45 19.62 13.24
C GLY A 25 -5.88 21.02 13.71
N TYR A 26 -5.82 22.05 12.85
CA TYR A 26 -6.07 23.45 13.25
C TYR A 26 -7.21 24.11 12.41
N PRO A 27 -8.46 24.09 12.88
CA PRO A 27 -9.63 24.56 12.09
C PRO A 27 -9.58 26.04 11.67
N ALA A 28 -9.00 26.91 12.52
CA ALA A 28 -8.91 28.35 12.25
C ALA A 28 -7.94 28.68 11.11
N GLU A 29 -6.79 28.01 11.08
CA GLU A 29 -5.77 28.22 10.04
C GLU A 29 -6.23 27.72 8.67
N LYS A 30 -6.99 26.61 8.63
CA LYS A 30 -7.63 26.10 7.39
C LYS A 30 -8.54 27.13 6.75
N THR A 31 -9.36 27.80 7.54
CA THR A 31 -10.33 28.79 7.05
C THR A 31 -9.63 30.00 6.43
N SER A 32 -8.55 30.47 7.07
CA SER A 32 -7.73 31.58 6.55
C SER A 32 -7.11 31.23 5.21
N ILE A 33 -6.45 30.07 5.11
CA ILE A 33 -5.78 29.63 3.88
C ILE A 33 -6.77 29.42 2.74
N LEU A 34 -7.92 28.79 3.02
CA LEU A 34 -8.94 28.58 2.00
C LEU A 34 -9.53 29.92 1.53
N SER A 35 -9.74 30.87 2.44
CA SER A 35 -10.20 32.22 2.09
C SER A 35 -9.21 32.94 1.19
N ASP A 36 -7.91 32.85 1.46
CA ASP A 36 -6.87 33.44 0.63
C ASP A 36 -6.78 32.76 -0.73
N LEU A 37 -6.94 31.45 -0.79
CA LEU A 37 -6.96 30.67 -2.03
C LEU A 37 -8.14 31.07 -2.91
N ILE A 38 -9.33 31.26 -2.33
CA ILE A 38 -10.53 31.74 -3.03
C ILE A 38 -10.31 33.13 -3.62
N ARG A 39 -9.67 34.05 -2.88
CA ARG A 39 -9.39 35.41 -3.38
C ARG A 39 -8.38 35.42 -4.54
N LYS A 40 -7.49 34.44 -4.61
CA LYS A 40 -6.40 34.36 -5.60
C LYS A 40 -6.74 33.53 -6.85
N THR A 41 -7.86 32.82 -6.85
CA THR A 41 -8.21 31.86 -7.92
C THR A 41 -9.47 32.29 -8.65
N ASN A 42 -9.56 31.94 -9.94
CA ASN A 42 -10.81 32.13 -10.68
C ASN A 42 -11.80 30.98 -10.42
N ALA A 43 -13.05 31.14 -10.86
CA ALA A 43 -14.11 30.16 -10.62
C ALA A 43 -13.77 28.74 -11.13
N GLN A 44 -13.05 28.63 -12.25
CA GLN A 44 -12.67 27.34 -12.82
C GLN A 44 -11.55 26.68 -12.03
N GLU A 45 -10.54 27.44 -11.63
CA GLU A 45 -9.43 26.98 -10.76
C GLU A 45 -9.97 26.54 -9.40
N MET A 46 -10.84 27.35 -8.79
CA MET A 46 -11.43 27.03 -7.48
C MET A 46 -12.28 25.76 -7.53
N LYS A 47 -13.04 25.55 -8.61
CA LYS A 47 -13.76 24.28 -8.84
C LYS A 47 -12.81 23.09 -8.78
N TRP A 48 -11.70 23.14 -9.52
CA TRP A 48 -10.72 22.04 -9.55
C TRP A 48 -10.05 21.83 -8.20
N ILE A 49 -9.68 22.92 -7.51
CA ILE A 49 -9.10 22.86 -6.16
C ILE A 49 -10.07 22.18 -5.19
N ILE A 50 -11.34 22.58 -5.16
CA ILE A 50 -12.36 21.98 -4.29
C ILE A 50 -12.50 20.50 -4.61
N MET A 51 -12.54 20.12 -5.89
CA MET A 51 -12.62 18.72 -6.30
C MET A 51 -11.41 17.89 -5.84
N ILE A 52 -10.19 18.48 -5.84
CA ILE A 52 -8.98 17.84 -5.30
C ILE A 52 -9.08 17.68 -3.78
N ILE A 53 -9.47 18.74 -3.05
CA ILE A 53 -9.60 18.72 -1.58
C ILE A 53 -10.63 17.69 -1.14
N LEU A 54 -11.77 17.63 -1.83
CA LEU A 54 -12.83 16.65 -1.57
C LEU A 54 -12.50 15.24 -2.10
N LYS A 55 -11.38 15.08 -2.81
CA LYS A 55 -10.98 13.82 -3.48
C LYS A 55 -12.04 13.29 -4.46
N ASP A 56 -12.81 14.19 -5.08
CA ASP A 56 -13.92 13.88 -5.99
C ASP A 56 -13.73 14.59 -7.35
N LEU A 57 -12.70 14.14 -8.08
CA LEU A 57 -12.28 14.73 -9.35
C LEU A 57 -13.23 14.43 -10.54
N LYS A 58 -14.06 13.38 -10.45
CA LYS A 58 -15.03 12.95 -11.48
C LYS A 58 -14.51 12.97 -12.93
N LEU A 59 -13.21 12.73 -13.12
CA LEU A 59 -12.59 12.79 -14.45
C LEU A 59 -12.96 11.59 -15.32
N GLY A 60 -13.43 10.49 -14.73
CA GLY A 60 -13.75 9.25 -15.46
C GLY A 60 -12.53 8.55 -16.06
N ILE A 61 -11.31 9.01 -15.76
CA ILE A 61 -10.06 8.42 -16.24
C ILE A 61 -9.40 7.61 -15.12
N SER A 62 -8.77 6.51 -15.50
CA SER A 62 -7.99 5.68 -14.58
C SER A 62 -6.54 6.15 -14.52
N GLU A 63 -5.86 5.85 -13.41
CA GLU A 63 -4.42 6.00 -13.26
C GLU A 63 -3.65 5.39 -14.44
N LYS A 64 -4.05 4.20 -14.89
CA LYS A 64 -3.47 3.52 -16.06
C LYS A 64 -3.54 4.35 -17.34
N SER A 65 -4.65 5.08 -17.54
CA SER A 65 -4.81 5.96 -18.71
C SER A 65 -3.81 7.10 -18.66
N ILE A 66 -3.58 7.67 -17.47
CA ILE A 66 -2.59 8.73 -17.25
C ILE A 66 -1.18 8.19 -17.49
N PHE A 67 -0.84 7.01 -16.97
CA PHE A 67 0.46 6.39 -17.22
C PHE A 67 0.71 6.12 -18.70
N HIS A 68 -0.26 5.55 -19.41
CA HIS A 68 -0.13 5.27 -20.84
C HIS A 68 0.11 6.54 -21.67
N GLU A 69 -0.56 7.63 -21.31
CA GLU A 69 -0.36 8.91 -21.97
C GLU A 69 0.98 9.56 -21.57
N PHE A 70 1.44 9.37 -20.34
CA PHE A 70 2.72 9.89 -19.89
C PHE A 70 3.90 9.16 -20.55
N HIS A 71 3.97 7.83 -20.41
CA HIS A 71 5.05 7.01 -20.93
C HIS A 71 4.63 5.54 -21.05
N PRO A 72 4.96 4.81 -22.16
CA PRO A 72 4.58 3.41 -22.33
C PRO A 72 5.09 2.49 -21.20
N ASP A 73 6.26 2.78 -20.64
CA ASP A 73 6.87 2.00 -19.54
C ASP A 73 6.45 2.45 -18.12
N ALA A 74 5.60 3.49 -17.98
CA ALA A 74 5.26 4.06 -16.67
C ALA A 74 4.48 3.10 -15.77
N GLU A 75 3.50 2.38 -16.32
CA GLU A 75 2.70 1.42 -15.54
C GLU A 75 3.58 0.30 -14.98
N ASP A 76 4.45 -0.28 -15.81
CA ASP A 76 5.33 -1.37 -15.39
C ASP A 76 6.32 -0.94 -14.32
N LEU A 77 6.91 0.25 -14.46
CA LEU A 77 7.83 0.80 -13.46
C LEU A 77 7.10 1.10 -12.15
N PHE A 78 5.92 1.73 -12.21
CA PHE A 78 5.14 2.03 -11.01
C PHE A 78 4.69 0.75 -10.29
N ASN A 79 4.33 -0.31 -11.03
CA ASN A 79 3.89 -1.56 -10.42
C ASN A 79 4.97 -2.23 -9.55
N VAL A 80 6.25 -2.00 -9.83
CA VAL A 80 7.37 -2.62 -9.09
C VAL A 80 8.02 -1.69 -8.06
N THR A 81 7.75 -0.37 -8.11
CA THR A 81 8.34 0.60 -7.16
C THR A 81 7.32 1.33 -6.30
N CYS A 82 6.08 1.44 -6.77
CA CYS A 82 5.00 2.26 -6.21
C CYS A 82 5.43 3.72 -5.90
N ASP A 83 6.42 4.24 -6.64
CA ASP A 83 6.97 5.58 -6.47
C ASP A 83 6.72 6.43 -7.73
N LEU A 84 5.74 7.32 -7.63
CA LEU A 84 5.36 8.20 -8.74
C LEU A 84 6.45 9.22 -9.08
N LYS A 85 7.21 9.69 -8.07
CA LYS A 85 8.29 10.64 -8.29
C LYS A 85 9.40 9.99 -9.11
N LEU A 86 9.80 8.79 -8.74
CA LEU A 86 10.78 8.00 -9.49
C LEU A 86 10.33 7.75 -10.93
N VAL A 87 9.06 7.43 -11.15
CA VAL A 87 8.49 7.24 -12.49
C VAL A 87 8.61 8.52 -13.32
N CYS A 88 8.20 9.66 -12.76
CA CYS A 88 8.27 10.95 -13.44
C CYS A 88 9.71 11.41 -13.74
N GLU A 89 10.64 11.17 -12.82
CA GLU A 89 12.06 11.54 -12.98
C GLU A 89 12.79 10.65 -13.99
N LYS A 90 12.54 9.33 -13.93
CA LYS A 90 13.23 8.33 -14.76
C LYS A 90 12.69 8.30 -16.20
N LEU A 91 11.38 8.50 -16.38
CA LEU A 91 10.69 8.38 -17.67
C LEU A 91 10.34 9.75 -18.29
N ARG A 92 11.19 10.75 -18.06
CA ARG A 92 10.95 12.12 -18.51
C ARG A 92 10.89 12.25 -20.04
N ASP A 93 11.65 11.42 -20.77
CA ASP A 93 11.63 11.38 -22.23
C ASP A 93 10.78 10.21 -22.73
N ARG A 94 9.58 10.53 -23.26
CA ARG A 94 8.63 9.55 -23.82
C ARG A 94 9.17 8.73 -24.99
N SER A 95 10.20 9.23 -25.69
CA SER A 95 10.78 8.53 -26.84
C SER A 95 11.77 7.43 -26.44
N GLN A 96 12.27 7.48 -25.21
CA GLN A 96 13.26 6.54 -24.72
C GLN A 96 12.60 5.33 -24.04
N ARG A 97 12.95 4.12 -24.47
CA ARG A 97 12.50 2.89 -23.81
C ARG A 97 13.47 2.47 -22.72
N HIS A 98 12.93 2.02 -21.59
CA HIS A 98 13.72 1.56 -20.46
C HIS A 98 13.57 0.05 -20.29
N LYS A 99 14.64 -0.61 -19.82
CA LYS A 99 14.55 -2.03 -19.42
C LYS A 99 13.61 -2.14 -18.21
N ARG A 100 12.82 -3.21 -18.19
CA ARG A 100 11.98 -3.57 -17.05
C ARG A 100 12.85 -3.68 -15.80
N GLN A 101 12.43 -2.99 -14.74
CA GLN A 101 13.09 -3.07 -13.45
C GLN A 101 12.53 -4.26 -12.67
N ASP A 102 13.41 -5.00 -12.01
CA ASP A 102 13.03 -6.08 -11.13
C ASP A 102 12.53 -5.54 -9.79
N ILE A 103 11.78 -6.37 -9.09
CA ILE A 103 11.28 -6.07 -7.75
C ILE A 103 12.45 -6.01 -6.77
N GLU A 104 12.45 -5.00 -5.90
CA GLU A 104 13.47 -4.79 -4.87
C GLU A 104 12.89 -4.92 -3.47
N VAL A 105 13.54 -5.69 -2.60
CA VAL A 105 13.16 -5.74 -1.17
C VAL A 105 13.39 -4.37 -0.52
N GLY A 106 12.50 -3.99 0.40
CA GLY A 106 12.44 -2.66 1.00
C GLY A 106 11.66 -1.62 0.18
N LYS A 107 11.21 -1.96 -1.04
CA LYS A 107 10.33 -1.09 -1.84
C LYS A 107 8.97 -1.74 -2.04
N PRO A 108 7.85 -1.05 -1.76
CA PRO A 108 6.52 -1.62 -1.93
C PRO A 108 6.26 -2.00 -3.40
N VAL A 109 5.52 -3.09 -3.57
CA VAL A 109 5.11 -3.62 -4.88
C VAL A 109 3.59 -3.58 -4.97
N ARG A 110 3.04 -3.28 -6.15
CA ARG A 110 1.60 -3.21 -6.35
C ARG A 110 0.96 -4.58 -6.06
N PRO A 111 0.04 -4.68 -5.08
CA PRO A 111 -0.56 -5.94 -4.71
C PRO A 111 -1.49 -6.44 -5.82
N GLN A 112 -1.53 -7.75 -5.98
CA GLN A 112 -2.49 -8.38 -6.89
C GLN A 112 -3.92 -8.16 -6.38
N LEU A 113 -4.82 -7.75 -7.28
CA LEU A 113 -6.24 -7.55 -6.97
C LEU A 113 -7.05 -8.78 -7.40
N ALA A 114 -8.07 -9.10 -6.60
CA ALA A 114 -9.01 -10.17 -6.92
C ALA A 114 -10.18 -9.63 -7.76
N LEU A 115 -10.59 -10.40 -8.77
CA LEU A 115 -11.80 -10.11 -9.53
C LEU A 115 -13.03 -10.60 -8.75
N ARG A 116 -13.94 -9.70 -8.41
CA ARG A 116 -15.21 -10.09 -7.76
C ARG A 116 -16.08 -10.89 -8.73
N VAL A 117 -16.64 -11.98 -8.23
CA VAL A 117 -17.59 -12.85 -8.93
C VAL A 117 -18.82 -13.05 -8.06
N SER A 118 -19.97 -13.35 -8.69
CA SER A 118 -21.24 -13.46 -8.00
C SER A 118 -21.39 -14.75 -7.18
N ASN A 119 -20.79 -15.84 -7.64
CA ASN A 119 -20.85 -17.15 -6.98
C ASN A 119 -19.72 -18.09 -7.46
N ALA A 120 -19.59 -19.23 -6.80
CA ALA A 120 -18.58 -20.24 -7.10
C ALA A 120 -18.67 -20.80 -8.53
N SER A 121 -19.87 -20.99 -9.09
CA SER A 121 -20.04 -21.47 -10.46
C SER A 121 -19.49 -20.46 -11.48
N ALA A 122 -19.77 -19.17 -11.28
CA ALA A 122 -19.21 -18.10 -12.11
C ALA A 122 -17.69 -18.00 -11.97
N ALA A 123 -17.15 -18.22 -10.76
CA ALA A 123 -15.71 -18.31 -10.53
C ALA A 123 -15.09 -19.46 -11.34
N TRP A 124 -15.66 -20.67 -11.22
CA TRP A 124 -15.16 -21.89 -11.87
C TRP A 124 -15.11 -21.76 -13.39
N LYS A 125 -16.14 -21.16 -14.00
CA LYS A 125 -16.15 -20.87 -15.44
C LYS A 125 -14.98 -19.98 -15.88
N LYS A 126 -14.59 -18.99 -15.07
CA LYS A 126 -13.46 -18.09 -15.37
C LYS A 126 -12.10 -18.75 -15.15
N LEU A 127 -12.05 -19.82 -14.35
CA LEU A 127 -10.83 -20.58 -14.10
C LEU A 127 -10.54 -21.61 -15.19
N TYR A 128 -11.47 -21.84 -16.12
CA TYR A 128 -11.32 -22.73 -17.28
C TYR A 128 -10.85 -24.15 -16.92
N GLY A 129 -11.28 -24.67 -15.78
CA GLY A 129 -10.93 -26.02 -15.31
C GLY A 129 -9.47 -26.21 -14.89
N LYS A 130 -8.73 -25.12 -14.66
CA LYS A 130 -7.38 -25.18 -14.08
C LYS A 130 -7.44 -25.66 -12.63
N GLU A 131 -6.37 -26.32 -12.19
CA GLU A 131 -6.15 -26.58 -10.77
C GLU A 131 -6.05 -25.26 -10.00
N VAL A 132 -6.68 -25.21 -8.84
CA VAL A 132 -6.74 -24.02 -7.99
C VAL A 132 -6.55 -24.37 -6.53
N VAL A 133 -5.97 -23.44 -5.80
CA VAL A 133 -5.96 -23.42 -4.33
C VAL A 133 -7.08 -22.49 -3.88
N VAL A 134 -7.84 -22.91 -2.87
CA VAL A 134 -8.89 -22.12 -2.26
C VAL A 134 -8.46 -21.76 -0.85
N GLU A 135 -8.38 -20.47 -0.58
CA GLU A 135 -7.96 -19.93 0.71
C GLU A 135 -9.12 -19.17 1.36
N CYS A 136 -9.15 -19.19 2.69
CA CYS A 136 -10.07 -18.36 3.45
C CYS A 136 -9.72 -16.89 3.28
N LYS A 137 -10.71 -16.05 2.94
CA LYS A 137 -10.53 -14.61 2.96
C LYS A 137 -10.65 -14.12 4.40
N PHE A 138 -9.56 -13.60 4.94
CA PHE A 138 -9.54 -12.95 6.24
C PHE A 138 -9.96 -11.47 6.14
N ASP A 139 -10.33 -10.88 7.27
CA ASP A 139 -10.77 -9.49 7.38
C ASP A 139 -9.84 -8.71 8.29
N GLY A 140 -8.67 -8.35 7.76
CA GLY A 140 -7.62 -7.68 8.49
C GLY A 140 -6.98 -6.57 7.67
N ASP A 141 -5.79 -6.17 8.07
CA ASP A 141 -4.97 -5.25 7.28
C ASP A 141 -4.12 -6.05 6.31
N ARG A 142 -4.43 -5.95 5.01
CA ARG A 142 -3.54 -6.52 4.00
C ARG A 142 -2.17 -5.86 4.09
N ILE A 143 -1.15 -6.67 4.33
CA ILE A 143 0.21 -6.23 4.59
C ILE A 143 1.20 -7.00 3.70
N GLN A 144 2.12 -6.26 3.12
CA GLN A 144 3.25 -6.78 2.38
C GLN A 144 4.50 -6.67 3.26
N ILE A 145 5.09 -7.81 3.60
CA ILE A 145 6.23 -7.92 4.51
C ILE A 145 7.48 -8.11 3.66
N HIS A 146 8.39 -7.16 3.73
CA HIS A 146 9.70 -7.21 3.09
C HIS A 146 10.72 -7.60 4.14
N LYS A 147 11.38 -8.74 3.95
CA LYS A 147 12.45 -9.22 4.82
C LYS A 147 13.78 -9.12 4.11
N ASN A 148 14.75 -8.50 4.76
CA ASN A 148 16.15 -8.43 4.35
C ASN A 148 17.04 -8.75 5.56
N ASN A 149 17.32 -10.03 5.76
CA ASN A 149 17.91 -10.59 6.97
C ASN A 149 17.05 -10.26 8.20
N SER A 150 17.54 -9.41 9.10
CA SER A 150 16.82 -8.93 10.29
C SER A 150 16.01 -7.65 10.05
N GLU A 151 16.16 -7.01 8.90
CA GLU A 151 15.42 -5.81 8.57
C GLU A 151 14.05 -6.18 8.01
N LEU A 152 12.99 -5.59 8.57
CA LEU A 152 11.61 -5.80 8.15
C LEU A 152 10.95 -4.48 7.78
N ASN A 153 10.23 -4.48 6.66
CA ASN A 153 9.31 -3.39 6.30
C ASN A 153 7.91 -3.95 6.09
N PHE A 154 6.91 -3.17 6.49
CA PHE A 154 5.51 -3.54 6.45
C PHE A 154 4.76 -2.52 5.61
N PHE A 155 4.32 -2.90 4.41
CA PHE A 155 3.61 -1.99 3.52
C PHE A 155 2.13 -2.37 3.42
N SER A 156 1.23 -1.40 3.60
CA SER A 156 -0.20 -1.63 3.40
C SER A 156 -0.54 -1.80 1.91
N ARG A 157 -1.80 -2.15 1.65
CA ARG A 157 -2.40 -2.13 0.30
C ARG A 157 -2.14 -0.84 -0.49
N ASN A 158 -2.00 0.29 0.20
CA ASN A 158 -1.76 1.61 -0.40
C ASN A 158 -0.28 2.04 -0.30
N PHE A 159 0.63 1.10 -0.09
CA PHE A 159 2.09 1.32 -0.07
C PHE A 159 2.59 2.19 1.10
N LEU A 160 1.74 2.40 2.10
CA LEU A 160 2.12 3.13 3.31
C LEU A 160 2.91 2.21 4.23
N ASP A 161 3.99 2.72 4.80
CA ASP A 161 4.81 2.00 5.77
C ASP A 161 4.11 1.96 7.14
N HIS A 162 4.09 0.78 7.75
CA HIS A 162 3.46 0.47 9.03
C HIS A 162 4.46 -0.17 9.99
N GLN A 163 5.52 0.57 10.31
CA GLN A 163 6.58 0.15 11.25
C GLN A 163 6.04 -0.17 12.66
N GLU A 164 4.85 0.29 13.03
CA GLU A 164 4.20 -0.07 14.29
C GLU A 164 4.04 -1.59 14.47
N TYR A 165 3.88 -2.38 13.39
CA TYR A 165 3.79 -3.84 13.49
C TYR A 165 5.13 -4.51 13.78
N ALA A 166 6.26 -3.83 13.53
CA ALA A 166 7.58 -4.41 13.71
C ALA A 166 7.81 -4.88 15.15
N HIS A 167 7.36 -4.10 16.14
CA HIS A 167 7.56 -4.47 17.55
C HIS A 167 6.89 -5.79 17.92
N GLY A 168 5.65 -6.02 17.44
CA GLY A 168 4.89 -7.22 17.78
C GLY A 168 5.22 -8.44 16.91
N MET A 169 5.77 -8.23 15.71
CA MET A 169 5.88 -9.28 14.70
C MET A 169 7.31 -9.62 14.27
N SER A 170 8.32 -8.79 14.57
CA SER A 170 9.66 -9.00 14.02
C SER A 170 10.29 -10.31 14.45
N ASP A 171 10.16 -10.67 15.72
CA ASP A 171 10.73 -11.92 16.23
C ASP A 171 10.03 -13.13 15.63
N VAL A 172 8.69 -13.11 15.60
CA VAL A 172 7.85 -14.16 15.01
C VAL A 172 8.23 -14.37 13.55
N ILE A 173 8.33 -13.30 12.77
CA ILE A 173 8.68 -13.35 11.35
C ILE A 173 10.11 -13.86 11.15
N THR A 174 11.07 -13.32 11.89
CA THR A 174 12.49 -13.65 11.71
C THR A 174 12.80 -15.09 12.09
N GLN A 175 12.14 -15.62 13.13
CA GLN A 175 12.33 -16.99 13.59
C GLN A 175 11.63 -18.03 12.70
N ASN A 176 10.45 -17.72 12.16
CA ASN A 176 9.65 -18.70 11.40
C ASN A 176 9.88 -18.65 9.89
N ILE A 177 10.34 -17.51 9.33
CA ILE A 177 10.62 -17.39 7.90
C ILE A 177 12.11 -17.60 7.66
N LEU A 178 12.45 -18.78 7.10
CA LEU A 178 13.84 -19.21 6.88
C LEU A 178 14.56 -18.47 5.75
N ALA A 179 13.83 -17.80 4.85
CA ALA A 179 14.46 -17.08 3.75
C ALA A 179 15.12 -15.79 4.25
N ASP A 180 16.36 -15.53 3.86
CA ASP A 180 17.06 -14.31 4.25
C ASP A 180 16.44 -13.07 3.59
N LYS A 181 16.07 -13.18 2.32
CA LYS A 181 15.50 -12.07 1.56
C LYS A 181 14.24 -12.51 0.83
N CYS A 182 13.10 -11.89 1.19
CA CYS A 182 11.82 -12.21 0.60
C CYS A 182 10.79 -11.08 0.67
N ILE A 183 9.75 -11.22 -0.15
CA ILE A 183 8.54 -10.38 -0.11
C ILE A 183 7.34 -11.29 0.06
N LEU A 184 6.59 -11.08 1.13
CA LEU A 184 5.44 -11.87 1.52
C LEU A 184 4.20 -10.97 1.49
N ASP A 185 3.07 -11.51 1.06
CA ASP A 185 1.77 -10.82 1.03
C ASP A 185 0.80 -11.63 1.89
N GLY A 186 0.18 -10.94 2.85
CA GLY A 186 -0.65 -11.56 3.86
C GLY A 186 -1.66 -10.60 4.48
N GLU A 187 -2.40 -11.12 5.45
CA GLU A 187 -3.31 -10.34 6.29
C GLU A 187 -2.74 -10.24 7.70
N MET A 188 -2.61 -9.02 8.21
CA MET A 188 -2.39 -8.76 9.63
C MET A 188 -3.72 -8.80 10.36
N LEU A 189 -3.77 -9.55 11.45
CA LEU A 189 -4.95 -9.81 12.25
C LEU A 189 -4.62 -9.66 13.73
N VAL A 190 -5.66 -9.55 14.55
CA VAL A 190 -5.55 -9.65 16.00
C VAL A 190 -6.26 -10.91 16.45
N TRP A 191 -5.57 -11.74 17.22
CA TRP A 191 -6.13 -12.88 17.92
C TRP A 191 -6.51 -12.47 19.34
N ASP A 192 -7.75 -12.72 19.76
CA ASP A 192 -8.22 -12.49 21.12
C ASP A 192 -8.30 -13.83 21.87
N ALA A 193 -7.33 -14.06 22.76
CA ALA A 193 -7.17 -15.29 23.51
C ALA A 193 -8.29 -15.51 24.54
N SER A 194 -8.94 -14.44 25.02
CA SER A 194 -10.03 -14.54 26.01
C SER A 194 -11.28 -15.23 25.44
N ILE A 195 -11.51 -15.05 24.13
CA ILE A 195 -12.69 -15.54 23.41
C ILE A 195 -12.33 -16.48 22.24
N ASN A 196 -11.05 -16.82 22.11
CA ASN A 196 -10.46 -17.75 21.16
C ASN A 196 -10.89 -17.50 19.70
N ARG A 197 -10.82 -16.25 19.25
CA ARG A 197 -11.20 -15.84 17.89
C ARG A 197 -10.44 -14.60 17.41
N PHE A 198 -10.46 -14.38 16.10
CA PHE A 198 -9.98 -13.12 15.53
C PHE A 198 -10.86 -11.94 15.97
N ALA A 199 -10.23 -10.84 16.34
CA ALA A 199 -10.90 -9.58 16.60
C ALA A 199 -11.45 -8.96 15.30
N GLU A 200 -12.39 -8.04 15.45
CA GLU A 200 -12.96 -7.31 14.31
C GLU A 200 -11.93 -6.35 13.69
N PHE A 201 -12.07 -6.14 12.39
CA PHE A 201 -11.26 -5.21 11.62
C PHE A 201 -11.26 -3.80 12.23
N GLY A 202 -10.11 -3.12 12.18
CA GLY A 202 -9.95 -1.73 12.60
C GLY A 202 -9.18 -1.54 13.92
N SER A 203 -8.98 -2.60 14.70
CA SER A 203 -8.24 -2.53 15.98
C SER A 203 -6.73 -2.82 15.87
N ASN A 204 -6.27 -3.35 14.74
CA ASN A 204 -4.91 -3.88 14.59
C ASN A 204 -3.81 -2.85 14.91
N GLN A 205 -3.91 -1.62 14.40
CA GLN A 205 -2.90 -0.57 14.64
C GLN A 205 -2.88 -0.11 16.10
N GLU A 206 -4.03 -0.09 16.77
CA GLU A 206 -4.10 0.28 18.19
C GLU A 206 -3.45 -0.79 19.05
N ILE A 207 -3.73 -2.07 18.78
CA ILE A 207 -3.10 -3.21 19.45
C ILE A 207 -1.59 -3.25 19.16
N ALA A 208 -1.16 -2.96 17.93
CA ALA A 208 0.26 -2.85 17.60
C ALA A 208 0.99 -1.77 18.42
N LYS A 209 0.35 -0.61 18.61
CA LYS A 209 0.89 0.46 19.45
C LYS A 209 0.90 0.07 20.93
N ALA A 210 -0.16 -0.57 21.43
CA ALA A 210 -0.23 -1.05 22.80
C ALA A 210 0.85 -2.10 23.10
N ALA A 211 1.08 -3.04 22.17
CA ALA A 211 2.16 -4.03 22.27
C ALA A 211 3.53 -3.38 22.35
N ARG A 212 3.77 -2.31 21.57
CA ARG A 212 4.99 -1.49 21.65
C ARG A 212 5.16 -0.78 23.00
N GLU A 213 4.06 -0.40 23.63
CA GLU A 213 4.07 0.25 24.95
C GLU A 213 4.18 -0.76 26.11
N GLY A 214 4.29 -2.06 25.79
CA GLY A 214 4.40 -3.13 26.80
C GLY A 214 3.11 -3.34 27.59
N LEU A 215 1.96 -2.92 27.04
CA LEU A 215 0.67 -3.16 27.65
C LEU A 215 0.27 -4.61 27.40
N ASP A 216 0.21 -5.39 28.47
CA ASP A 216 -0.22 -6.78 28.42
C ASP A 216 -1.74 -6.83 28.16
N SER A 217 -2.13 -7.55 27.12
CA SER A 217 -3.52 -7.71 26.74
C SER A 217 -3.74 -9.13 26.24
N ASP A 218 -4.95 -9.66 26.43
CA ASP A 218 -5.36 -10.95 25.86
C ASP A 218 -5.40 -10.93 24.31
N ARG A 219 -5.03 -9.80 23.68
CA ARG A 219 -5.01 -9.58 22.25
C ARG A 219 -3.59 -9.56 21.71
N GLN A 220 -3.35 -10.43 20.75
CA GLN A 220 -2.02 -10.61 20.14
C GLN A 220 -2.10 -10.37 18.64
N LEU A 221 -1.06 -9.76 18.08
CA LEU A 221 -0.93 -9.67 16.63
C LEU A 221 -0.60 -11.04 16.04
N CYS A 222 -1.20 -11.33 14.89
CA CYS A 222 -0.88 -12.51 14.11
C CYS A 222 -0.94 -12.16 12.62
N CYS A 223 -0.21 -12.92 11.80
CA CYS A 223 -0.21 -12.72 10.36
C CYS A 223 -0.44 -14.03 9.62
N ILE A 224 -1.33 -14.00 8.64
CA ILE A 224 -1.59 -15.12 7.75
C ILE A 224 -1.07 -14.76 6.37
N LEU A 225 -0.16 -15.58 5.84
CA LEU A 225 0.49 -15.36 4.55
C LEU A 225 -0.24 -16.14 3.46
N PHE A 226 -0.51 -15.50 2.32
CA PHE A 226 -1.19 -16.12 1.18
C PHE A 226 -0.26 -16.30 -0.01
N VAL A 227 0.58 -15.30 -0.29
CA VAL A 227 1.41 -15.28 -1.50
C VAL A 227 2.83 -14.84 -1.16
N SER A 228 3.80 -15.49 -1.79
CA SER A 228 5.19 -15.02 -1.82
C SER A 228 5.50 -14.47 -3.20
N THR A 229 6.03 -13.25 -3.26
CA THR A 229 6.30 -12.55 -4.53
C THR A 229 7.77 -12.69 -4.95
N MET A 230 8.69 -12.84 -3.99
CA MET A 230 10.12 -13.01 -4.28
C MET A 230 10.83 -13.78 -3.15
N PHE A 231 11.77 -14.65 -3.52
CA PHE A 231 12.74 -15.29 -2.62
C PHE A 231 14.13 -15.27 -3.25
N SER A 232 15.16 -15.02 -2.44
CA SER A 232 16.52 -15.50 -2.75
C SER A 232 16.98 -16.42 -1.63
N LYS A 233 17.10 -17.73 -1.91
CA LYS A 233 17.82 -18.66 -1.03
C LYS A 233 19.31 -18.59 -1.35
N PHE A 234 20.14 -18.22 -0.37
CA PHE A 234 21.55 -18.62 -0.35
C PHE A 234 21.68 -19.83 0.58
N GLY A 235 21.51 -21.04 0.04
CA GLY A 235 21.68 -22.28 0.80
C GLY A 235 20.87 -23.43 0.23
N SER A 236 21.57 -24.52 -0.10
CA SER A 236 21.05 -25.75 -0.70
C SER A 236 19.88 -26.37 0.09
N SER A 237 18.96 -26.99 -0.66
CA SER A 237 17.97 -27.99 -0.25
C SER A 237 16.98 -27.62 0.86
N ALA A 238 15.81 -27.10 0.47
CA ALA A 238 14.51 -27.47 1.06
C ALA A 238 13.41 -27.07 0.08
N GLY A 239 12.44 -27.97 -0.12
CA GLY A 239 11.36 -27.83 -1.09
C GLY A 239 10.48 -26.60 -0.87
N ASN A 240 9.61 -26.34 -1.85
CA ASN A 240 8.51 -25.39 -1.74
C ASN A 240 7.50 -25.92 -0.70
N GLU A 241 7.80 -25.76 0.58
CA GLU A 241 6.81 -25.88 1.64
C GLU A 241 6.32 -24.47 1.99
N CYS A 242 5.03 -24.24 1.77
CA CYS A 242 4.31 -23.13 2.36
C CYS A 242 4.39 -23.29 3.88
N VAL A 243 5.29 -22.56 4.53
CA VAL A 243 5.29 -22.46 5.99
C VAL A 243 4.06 -21.64 6.38
N ASN A 244 3.00 -22.32 6.78
CA ASN A 244 1.86 -21.71 7.42
C ASN A 244 2.31 -21.15 8.78
N VAL A 245 2.39 -19.83 8.91
CA VAL A 245 2.68 -19.16 10.19
C VAL A 245 1.48 -19.27 11.16
N SER A 246 0.39 -19.96 10.76
CA SER A 246 -0.74 -20.26 11.65
C SER A 246 -0.37 -21.20 12.81
N ASP A 247 0.70 -21.98 12.69
CA ASP A 247 1.10 -22.95 13.72
C ASP A 247 1.92 -22.30 14.85
N ALA A 248 2.12 -20.97 14.81
CA ALA A 248 2.83 -20.20 15.82
C ALA A 248 1.89 -19.41 16.76
N CYS A 249 0.57 -19.57 16.65
CA CYS A 249 -0.38 -19.01 17.61
C CYS A 249 -0.72 -20.10 18.66
N PRO A 250 -0.40 -19.90 19.95
CA PRO A 250 -0.66 -20.89 21.00
C PRO A 250 -2.15 -21.16 21.22
#